data_AF-A0A1H8Q4Z4-F1
#
_entry.id   AF-A0A1H8Q4Z4-F1
#
_cell.length_a   1.000
_cell.length_b   1.000
_cell.length_c   1.000
_cell.angle_alpha   90.00
_cell.angle_beta   90.00
_cell.angle_gamma   90.00
#
_symmetry.space_group_name_H-M   'P 1'
#
loop_
_entity.id
_entity.type
_entity.pdbx_description
1 polymer ?
#
loop_
_entity_poly.entity_id
_entity_poly.type
_entity_poly.pdbx_seq_one_letter_code
_entity_poly.pdbx_strand_id
1 'polypeptide(L)'
;MSQFFQHWCYAVEKSEDIVDDEHTFKRADDKAAQLLEQIKHNPGIRLLAANPLLCTIIGLIQRQGATLPELRVELYKLCIDTFIFNWEMKKRQRSDQTGSLDKDQTQAVLEEIALQLHENYPENRILREQLTTIVSRFLTGQQGMPETEAQHKADQLLNLIRDVSGLLIDRGNEEYGFFHLTFQEYLAARAITRKKRDIDRYLSRYLFKSRWREVIRLAAAHAGTKDEESGSEFIEAILRQKHLHDGLMHYTFRFAFLCLKEAKVELETADRMFRQWIEYLLNEKNTRELFLQLLSQPGAKIRYQASTLQILIDALKDGDSSVRMSAANALGKIGDKAAVNALIHSLKDENSAVRSRAASALGEIGDKAAVDSLIHSLKDEDSIARWTAAEALGEIGDRAAVDPLIHSLKDENSAVRWTAAEALEIIGDKAAVDPLIHSLKDENSIVRWTAARALEKIGDKAAVDPLLHAFKDENSDARQTATKALGEIGDKAAVDPLIHALKDEDSVVRWTAAKALERIGDKAAVEPLIHALKDENSVVRWAAAKALGKIGDKAAVDTLIHALQDEDSFVRKIAVQAIEEIDLGYQLCPY
;
A
#
# COMPACT_ATOMS: atom_id res chain seq x y z
N MET A 1 8.23 12.27 0.73
CA MET A 1 9.05 11.16 1.27
C MET A 1 10.33 10.97 0.46
N SER A 2 10.28 10.59 -0.82
CA SER A 2 11.49 10.39 -1.66
C SER A 2 12.42 11.60 -1.66
N GLN A 3 11.89 12.78 -2.01
CA GLN A 3 12.65 14.03 -1.95
C GLN A 3 13.24 14.31 -0.57
N PHE A 4 12.51 14.02 0.53
CA PHE A 4 13.04 14.24 1.88
C PHE A 4 14.29 13.39 2.14
N PHE A 5 14.24 12.09 1.84
CA PHE A 5 15.38 11.21 2.09
C PHE A 5 16.57 11.52 1.20
N GLN A 6 16.35 11.92 -0.05
CA GLN A 6 17.43 12.40 -0.93
C GLN A 6 18.12 13.63 -0.33
N HIS A 7 17.37 14.65 0.10
CA HIS A 7 17.94 15.87 0.70
C HIS A 7 18.59 15.57 2.07
N TRP A 8 17.99 14.69 2.88
CA TRP A 8 18.52 14.31 4.18
C TRP A 8 19.83 13.53 4.05
N CYS A 9 19.88 12.50 3.21
CA CYS A 9 21.11 11.74 2.94
C CYS A 9 22.20 12.66 2.38
N TYR A 10 21.86 13.56 1.46
CA TYR A 10 22.82 14.54 0.93
C TYR A 10 23.36 15.48 2.02
N ALA A 11 22.48 16.01 2.89
CA ALA A 11 22.91 16.85 4.01
C ALA A 11 23.80 16.10 5.01
N VAL A 12 23.54 14.80 5.24
CA VAL A 12 24.37 13.95 6.10
C VAL A 12 25.73 13.68 5.47
N GLU A 13 25.81 13.25 4.21
CA GLU A 13 27.08 13.01 3.52
C GLU A 13 27.92 14.30 3.47
N LYS A 14 27.29 15.44 3.16
CA LYS A 14 27.93 16.76 3.16
C LYS A 14 28.45 17.18 4.54
N SER A 15 27.85 16.68 5.62
CA SER A 15 28.31 16.98 6.98
C SER A 15 29.51 16.13 7.42
N GLU A 16 29.77 15.02 6.72
CA GLU A 16 30.85 14.08 7.02
C GLU A 16 32.07 14.25 6.09
N ASP A 17 31.86 14.75 4.86
CA ASP A 17 32.91 15.07 3.90
C ASP A 17 33.29 16.56 3.86
N ILE A 18 34.60 16.85 3.79
CA ILE A 18 35.14 18.22 3.68
C ILE A 18 35.02 18.75 2.22
N VAL A 19 34.73 17.88 1.24
CA VAL A 19 34.69 18.20 -0.19
C VAL A 19 33.33 17.84 -0.79
N ASP A 20 32.63 18.83 -1.35
CA ASP A 20 31.34 18.69 -2.03
C ASP A 20 31.61 18.29 -3.50
N ASP A 21 31.73 16.99 -3.78
CA ASP A 21 31.99 16.43 -5.11
C ASP A 21 30.83 15.56 -5.65
N GLU A 22 30.94 15.18 -6.92
CA GLU A 22 29.94 14.35 -7.62
C GLU A 22 29.78 12.94 -6.98
N HIS A 23 30.80 12.47 -6.25
CA HIS A 23 30.74 11.20 -5.53
C HIS A 23 29.90 11.29 -4.25
N THR A 24 29.88 12.44 -3.57
CA THR A 24 29.00 12.71 -2.42
C THR A 24 27.52 12.63 -2.80
N PHE A 25 27.14 13.19 -3.96
CA PHE A 25 25.76 13.10 -4.45
C PHE A 25 25.36 11.65 -4.77
N LYS A 26 26.24 10.90 -5.44
CA LYS A 26 25.97 9.50 -5.79
C LYS A 26 25.81 8.59 -4.57
N ARG A 27 26.69 8.72 -3.56
CA ARG A 27 26.56 7.99 -2.28
C ARG A 27 25.25 8.31 -1.56
N ALA A 28 24.86 9.60 -1.54
CA ALA A 28 23.61 10.03 -0.93
C ALA A 28 22.38 9.45 -1.64
N ASP A 29 22.37 9.42 -2.96
CA ASP A 29 21.26 8.87 -3.75
C ASP A 29 21.16 7.35 -3.61
N ASP A 30 22.29 6.63 -3.62
CA ASP A 30 22.33 5.17 -3.37
C ASP A 30 21.77 4.83 -1.97
N LYS A 31 22.16 5.58 -0.93
CA LYS A 31 21.63 5.40 0.45
C LYS A 31 20.14 5.73 0.53
N ALA A 32 19.69 6.79 -0.13
CA ALA A 32 18.27 7.17 -0.17
C ALA A 32 17.43 6.11 -0.91
N ALA A 33 17.92 5.58 -2.03
CA ALA A 33 17.26 4.52 -2.80
C ALA A 33 17.13 3.24 -1.97
N GLN A 34 18.20 2.81 -1.30
CA GLN A 34 18.17 1.64 -0.42
C GLN A 34 17.16 1.80 0.72
N LEU A 35 17.12 2.99 1.34
CA LEU A 35 16.18 3.30 2.42
C LEU A 35 14.73 3.30 1.92
N LEU A 36 14.48 3.90 0.76
CA LEU A 36 13.14 3.91 0.15
C LEU A 36 12.67 2.50 -0.20
N GLU A 37 13.58 1.64 -0.67
CA GLU A 37 13.26 0.26 -0.98
C GLU A 37 12.92 -0.55 0.28
N GLN A 38 13.67 -0.35 1.37
CA GLN A 38 13.36 -0.95 2.68
C GLN A 38 11.99 -0.49 3.20
N ILE A 39 11.66 0.80 3.07
CA ILE A 39 10.34 1.34 3.48
C ILE A 39 9.23 0.78 2.59
N LYS A 40 9.46 0.66 1.28
CA LYS A 40 8.47 0.13 0.33
C LYS A 40 8.09 -1.32 0.65
N HIS A 41 9.07 -2.12 1.08
CA HIS A 41 8.89 -3.52 1.47
C HIS A 41 8.37 -3.70 2.90
N ASN A 42 8.27 -2.64 3.71
CA ASN A 42 7.75 -2.69 5.07
C ASN A 42 6.49 -1.82 5.22
N PRO A 43 5.28 -2.39 5.07
CA PRO A 43 4.02 -1.66 5.16
C PRO A 43 3.84 -0.91 6.49
N GLY A 44 4.34 -1.47 7.60
CA GLY A 44 4.27 -0.87 8.93
C GLY A 44 5.11 0.40 9.02
N ILE A 45 6.31 0.39 8.45
CA ILE A 45 7.19 1.57 8.39
C ILE A 45 6.71 2.58 7.35
N ARG A 46 6.14 2.14 6.22
CA ARG A 46 5.64 3.02 5.16
C ARG A 46 4.58 4.01 5.66
N LEU A 47 3.67 3.56 6.54
CA LEU A 47 2.67 4.41 7.16
C LEU A 47 3.29 5.47 8.08
N LEU A 48 4.40 5.14 8.73
CA LEU A 48 5.15 6.05 9.61
C LEU A 48 5.93 7.09 8.81
N ALA A 49 6.48 6.67 7.67
CA ALA A 49 7.19 7.55 6.74
C ALA A 49 6.26 8.58 6.03
N ALA A 50 4.95 8.57 6.30
CA ALA A 50 4.05 9.65 5.90
C ALA A 50 4.21 10.92 6.75
N ASN A 51 4.86 10.82 7.93
CA ASN A 51 5.10 11.95 8.84
C ASN A 51 6.55 12.46 8.69
N PRO A 52 6.78 13.76 8.41
CA PRO A 52 8.12 14.34 8.26
C PRO A 52 9.06 14.14 9.48
N LEU A 53 8.51 14.16 10.70
CA LEU A 53 9.27 13.92 11.93
C LEU A 53 9.78 12.47 11.98
N LEU A 54 8.90 11.52 11.67
CA LEU A 54 9.25 10.10 11.66
C LEU A 54 10.20 9.76 10.50
N CYS A 55 10.12 10.45 9.35
CA CYS A 55 11.13 10.36 8.30
C CYS A 55 12.52 10.78 8.80
N THR A 56 12.58 11.87 9.55
CA THR A 56 13.84 12.36 10.14
C THR A 56 14.44 11.32 11.08
N ILE A 57 13.61 10.70 11.92
CA ILE A 57 14.09 9.69 12.88
C ILE A 57 14.48 8.38 12.17
N ILE A 58 13.73 7.94 11.17
CA ILE A 58 14.10 6.81 10.30
C ILE A 58 15.47 7.07 9.66
N GLY A 59 15.72 8.28 9.16
CA GLY A 59 17.01 8.69 8.61
C GLY A 59 18.14 8.71 9.64
N LEU A 60 17.87 9.16 10.88
CA LEU A 60 18.84 9.14 11.99
C LEU A 60 19.19 7.71 12.43
N ILE A 61 18.20 6.83 12.49
CA ILE A 61 18.37 5.42 12.85
C ILE A 61 19.25 4.70 11.83
N GLN A 62 18.96 4.89 10.54
CA GLN A 62 19.75 4.31 9.46
C GLN A 62 21.21 4.79 9.51
N ARG A 63 21.43 6.08 9.84
CA ARG A 63 22.79 6.66 9.99
C ARG A 63 23.60 5.95 11.07
N GLN A 64 22.95 5.49 12.15
CA GLN A 64 23.63 4.74 13.21
C GLN A 64 23.96 3.29 12.81
N GLY A 65 23.67 2.88 11.57
CA GLY A 65 23.93 1.54 11.06
C GLY A 65 22.90 0.50 11.52
N ALA A 66 21.79 0.93 12.13
CA ALA A 66 20.73 0.04 12.57
C ALA A 66 19.83 -0.35 11.41
N THR A 67 19.54 -1.65 11.27
CA THR A 67 18.52 -2.15 10.34
C THR A 67 17.14 -1.70 10.79
N LEU A 68 16.31 -1.22 9.86
CA LEU A 68 14.93 -0.87 10.15
C LEU A 68 14.15 -2.10 10.66
N PRO A 69 13.48 -1.99 11.82
CA PRO A 69 12.77 -3.13 12.41
C PRO A 69 11.52 -3.50 11.60
N GLU A 70 11.05 -4.74 11.73
CA GLU A 70 9.81 -5.16 11.07
C GLU A 70 8.57 -4.53 11.72
N LEU A 71 8.60 -4.33 13.05
CA LEU A 71 7.47 -3.85 13.82
C LEU A 71 7.59 -2.36 14.16
N ARG A 72 6.49 -1.63 13.99
CA ARG A 72 6.37 -0.21 14.38
C ARG A 72 6.74 0.07 15.84
N VAL A 73 6.35 -0.83 16.75
CA VAL A 73 6.62 -0.68 18.19
C VAL A 73 8.13 -0.70 18.50
N GLU A 74 8.91 -1.45 17.71
CA GLU A 74 10.37 -1.50 17.81
C GLU A 74 11.00 -0.22 17.23
N LEU A 75 10.41 0.35 16.18
CA LEU A 75 10.85 1.64 15.67
C LEU A 75 10.65 2.75 16.72
N TYR A 76 9.49 2.81 17.38
CA TYR A 76 9.25 3.78 18.47
C TYR A 76 10.20 3.59 19.63
N LYS A 77 10.53 2.34 19.99
CA LYS A 77 11.57 2.03 20.98
C LYS A 77 12.88 2.71 20.61
N LEU A 78 13.33 2.52 19.38
CA LEU A 78 14.60 3.04 18.90
C LEU A 78 14.61 4.58 18.84
N CYS A 79 13.47 5.20 18.53
CA CYS A 79 13.30 6.65 18.60
C CYS A 79 13.52 7.15 20.04
N ILE A 80 12.81 6.56 21.02
CA ILE A 80 12.91 6.94 22.43
C ILE A 80 14.32 6.71 22.96
N ASP A 81 14.93 5.56 22.65
CA ASP A 81 16.30 5.23 23.06
C ASP A 81 17.30 6.28 22.53
N THR A 82 17.12 6.75 21.29
CA THR A 82 17.95 7.79 20.68
C THR A 82 17.79 9.14 21.39
N PHE A 83 16.55 9.54 21.70
CA PHE A 83 16.30 10.79 22.43
C PHE A 83 16.89 10.76 23.83
N ILE A 84 16.70 9.66 24.56
CA ILE A 84 17.26 9.49 25.91
C ILE A 84 18.79 9.48 25.85
N PHE A 85 19.39 8.77 24.89
CA PHE A 85 20.84 8.77 24.69
C PHE A 85 21.38 10.20 24.45
N ASN A 86 20.73 10.98 23.59
CA ASN A 86 21.12 12.36 23.33
C ASN A 86 20.98 13.24 24.58
N TRP A 87 19.96 13.02 25.41
CA TRP A 87 19.82 13.66 26.71
C TRP A 87 20.98 13.30 27.65
N GLU A 88 21.39 12.04 27.72
CA GLU A 88 22.54 11.60 28.53
C GLU A 88 23.87 12.21 28.07
N MET A 89 24.09 12.27 26.75
CA MET A 89 25.30 12.90 26.20
C MET A 89 25.40 14.38 26.59
N LYS A 90 24.28 15.12 26.57
CA LYS A 90 24.23 16.51 27.01
C LYS A 90 24.39 16.66 28.53
N LYS A 91 23.85 15.74 29.34
CA LYS A 91 24.11 15.70 30.80
C LYS A 91 25.61 15.58 31.07
N ARG A 92 26.31 14.67 30.38
CA ARG A 92 27.76 14.44 30.54
C ARG A 92 28.62 15.67 30.22
N GLN A 93 28.19 16.50 29.26
CA GLN A 93 28.88 17.73 28.88
C GLN A 93 28.78 18.85 29.93
N ARG A 94 27.79 18.81 30.84
CA ARG A 94 27.52 19.89 31.81
C ARG A 94 28.21 19.73 33.17
N SER A 95 29.08 18.72 33.35
CA SER A 95 29.76 18.40 34.63
C SER A 95 28.84 18.15 35.83
N ASP A 96 27.53 18.03 35.61
CA ASP A 96 26.50 17.90 36.65
C ASP A 96 26.11 16.41 36.82
N GLN A 97 27.00 15.62 37.41
CA GLN A 97 26.81 14.16 37.55
C GLN A 97 26.14 13.77 38.87
N THR A 98 26.24 14.61 39.92
CA THR A 98 25.74 14.27 41.26
C THR A 98 24.23 14.49 41.38
N GLY A 99 23.47 13.38 41.40
CA GLY A 99 22.05 13.38 41.76
C GLY A 99 21.05 13.16 40.62
N SER A 100 21.48 13.22 39.36
CA SER A 100 20.58 13.05 38.21
C SER A 100 20.05 11.61 38.05
N LEU A 101 18.84 11.46 37.51
CA LEU A 101 18.26 10.15 37.18
C LEU A 101 19.10 9.44 36.10
N ASP A 102 19.33 8.14 36.28
CA ASP A 102 19.94 7.27 35.27
C ASP A 102 19.01 7.02 34.08
N LYS A 103 19.47 6.25 33.09
CA LYS A 103 18.71 5.93 31.87
C LYS A 103 17.34 5.30 32.18
N ASP A 104 17.35 4.26 33.00
CA ASP A 104 16.19 3.42 33.28
C ASP A 104 15.19 4.18 34.16
N GLN A 105 15.69 4.96 35.12
CA GLN A 105 14.90 5.87 35.93
C GLN A 105 14.26 6.97 35.08
N THR A 106 15.02 7.59 34.18
CA THR A 106 14.52 8.64 33.27
C THR A 106 13.40 8.08 32.40
N GLN A 107 13.62 6.90 31.81
CA GLN A 107 12.64 6.20 30.99
C GLN A 107 11.38 5.84 31.79
N ALA A 108 11.53 5.32 33.01
CA ALA A 108 10.41 4.95 33.86
C ALA A 108 9.57 6.17 34.28
N VAL A 109 10.21 7.31 34.53
CA VAL A 109 9.53 8.57 34.82
C VAL A 109 8.78 9.10 33.58
N LEU A 110 9.40 9.08 32.40
CA LEU A 110 8.73 9.51 31.16
C LEU A 110 7.49 8.67 30.83
N GLU A 111 7.58 7.36 31.04
CA GLU A 111 6.44 6.43 30.94
C GLU A 111 5.30 6.80 31.90
N GLU A 112 5.62 7.13 33.16
CA GLU A 112 4.60 7.55 34.13
C GLU A 112 3.97 8.89 33.74
N ILE A 113 4.79 9.88 33.35
CA ILE A 113 4.29 11.18 32.87
C ILE A 113 3.35 10.96 31.69
N ALA A 114 3.75 10.13 30.71
CA ALA A 114 2.94 9.84 29.54
C ALA A 114 1.58 9.23 29.89
N LEU A 115 1.56 8.26 30.82
CA LEU A 115 0.34 7.62 31.30
C LEU A 115 -0.59 8.65 31.98
N GLN A 116 -0.06 9.45 32.92
CA GLN A 116 -0.84 10.44 33.65
C GLN A 116 -1.39 11.55 32.74
N LEU A 117 -0.57 12.04 31.80
CA LEU A 117 -1.01 13.03 30.80
C LEU A 117 -2.09 12.44 29.89
N HIS A 118 -1.94 11.19 29.46
CA HIS A 118 -2.93 10.58 28.56
C HIS A 118 -4.27 10.35 29.23
N GLU A 119 -4.25 10.03 30.53
CA GLU A 119 -5.42 9.78 31.35
C GLU A 119 -6.16 11.05 31.74
N ASN A 120 -5.44 12.08 32.20
CA ASN A 120 -6.04 13.21 32.91
C ASN A 120 -5.93 14.56 32.15
N TYR A 121 -5.06 14.65 31.14
CA TYR A 121 -4.74 15.91 30.46
C TYR A 121 -4.92 15.76 28.95
N PRO A 122 -6.17 15.79 28.45
CA PRO A 122 -6.48 15.46 27.06
C PRO A 122 -5.79 16.36 26.02
N GLU A 123 -5.48 17.60 26.42
CA GLU A 123 -4.82 18.63 25.61
C GLU A 123 -3.29 18.49 25.59
N ASN A 124 -2.72 17.50 26.30
CA ASN A 124 -1.28 17.29 26.43
C ASN A 124 -0.56 18.56 26.95
N ARG A 125 -1.12 19.14 28.02
CA ARG A 125 -0.61 20.30 28.76
C ARG A 125 -0.76 20.04 30.25
N ILE A 126 0.29 20.27 31.02
CA ILE A 126 0.31 20.15 32.48
C ILE A 126 1.18 21.25 33.09
N LEU A 127 0.80 21.79 34.25
CA LEU A 127 1.62 22.78 34.96
C LEU A 127 2.85 22.12 35.60
N ARG A 128 3.95 22.88 35.70
CA ARG A 128 5.20 22.44 36.32
C ARG A 128 5.00 21.84 37.70
N GLU A 129 4.22 22.48 38.56
CA GLU A 129 3.95 22.02 39.93
C GLU A 129 3.27 20.64 39.96
N GLN A 130 2.25 20.45 39.11
CA GLN A 130 1.53 19.18 38.98
C GLN A 130 2.45 18.09 38.43
N LEU A 131 3.26 18.42 37.42
CA LEU A 131 4.23 17.51 36.84
C LEU A 131 5.30 17.09 37.85
N THR A 132 5.82 18.05 38.64
CA THR A 132 6.79 17.78 39.71
C THR A 132 6.20 16.82 40.75
N THR A 133 4.93 17.03 41.12
CA THR A 133 4.20 16.15 42.05
C THR A 133 4.09 14.72 41.50
N ILE A 134 3.78 14.57 40.21
CA ILE A 134 3.72 13.25 39.55
C ILE A 134 5.07 12.53 39.62
N VAL A 135 6.15 13.23 39.26
CA VAL A 135 7.50 12.65 39.24
C VAL A 135 7.95 12.29 40.66
N SER A 136 7.78 13.20 41.62
CA SER A 136 8.17 12.98 43.02
C SER A 136 7.41 11.81 43.64
N ARG A 137 6.08 11.73 43.44
CA ARG A 137 5.27 10.60 43.91
C ARG A 137 5.68 9.26 43.26
N PHE A 138 6.05 9.28 41.99
CA PHE A 138 6.51 8.07 41.32
C PHE A 138 7.84 7.57 41.89
N LEU A 139 8.81 8.47 42.08
CA LEU A 139 10.13 8.14 42.64
C LEU A 139 10.01 7.64 44.09
N THR A 140 9.19 8.27 44.92
CA THR A 140 8.94 7.81 46.30
C THR A 140 8.24 6.45 46.34
N GLY A 141 7.13 6.31 45.61
CA GLY A 141 6.28 5.13 45.69
C GLY A 141 6.83 3.88 45.00
N GLN A 142 7.49 4.03 43.85
CA GLN A 142 7.96 2.89 43.05
C GLN A 142 9.46 2.63 43.21
N GLN A 143 10.26 3.64 43.57
CA GLN A 143 11.72 3.49 43.75
C GLN A 143 12.16 3.59 45.22
N GLY A 144 11.23 3.81 46.16
CA GLY A 144 11.54 3.88 47.59
C GLY A 144 12.42 5.08 47.96
N MET A 145 12.47 6.10 47.10
CA MET A 145 13.31 7.27 47.28
C MET A 145 12.75 8.16 48.41
N PRO A 146 13.59 8.75 49.28
CA PRO A 146 13.14 9.75 50.25
C PRO A 146 12.46 10.94 49.55
N GLU A 147 11.41 11.49 50.15
CA GLU A 147 10.60 12.56 49.55
C GLU A 147 11.42 13.80 49.16
N THR A 148 12.37 14.20 50.00
CA THR A 148 13.26 15.34 49.73
C THR A 148 14.20 15.08 48.55
N GLU A 149 14.71 13.85 48.42
CA GLU A 149 15.54 13.44 47.28
C GLU A 149 14.69 13.35 46.00
N ALA A 150 13.50 12.77 46.08
CA ALA A 150 12.58 12.64 44.97
C ALA A 150 12.15 14.00 44.39
N GLN A 151 11.84 14.96 45.27
CA GLN A 151 11.52 16.33 44.88
C GLN A 151 12.71 16.99 44.18
N HIS A 152 13.91 16.87 44.75
CA HIS A 152 15.11 17.43 44.17
C HIS A 152 15.40 16.86 42.77
N LYS A 153 15.28 15.53 42.58
CA LYS A 153 15.46 14.89 41.27
C LYS A 153 14.37 15.26 40.27
N ALA A 154 13.12 15.43 40.73
CA ALA A 154 12.03 15.91 39.89
C ALA A 154 12.33 17.31 39.34
N ASP A 155 12.77 18.24 40.20
CA ASP A 155 13.14 19.59 39.78
C ASP A 155 14.33 19.62 38.82
N GLN A 156 15.36 18.81 39.09
CA GLN A 156 16.50 18.65 38.19
C GLN A 156 16.08 18.14 36.80
N LEU A 157 15.20 17.14 36.76
CA LEU A 157 14.67 16.60 35.49
C LEU A 157 13.92 17.68 34.71
N LEU A 158 13.05 18.46 35.35
CA LEU A 158 12.29 19.50 34.66
C LEU A 158 13.16 20.65 34.15
N ASN A 159 14.18 21.04 34.92
CA ASN A 159 15.18 22.00 34.46
C ASN A 159 15.95 21.46 33.25
N LEU A 160 16.31 20.17 33.24
CA LEU A 160 16.95 19.55 32.09
C LEU A 160 16.03 19.53 30.86
N ILE A 161 14.75 19.22 31.03
CA ILE A 161 13.77 19.19 29.94
C ILE A 161 13.61 20.57 29.30
N ARG A 162 13.53 21.62 30.10
CA ARG A 162 13.51 23.01 29.62
C ARG A 162 14.75 23.32 28.76
N ASP A 163 15.90 22.82 29.19
CA ASP A 163 17.18 23.11 28.56
C ASP A 163 17.52 22.18 27.37
N VAL A 164 16.82 21.05 27.24
CA VAL A 164 17.07 20.02 26.23
C VAL A 164 15.76 19.58 25.56
N SER A 165 15.40 20.28 24.49
CA SER A 165 14.22 19.94 23.67
C SER A 165 14.38 18.57 22.99
N GLY A 166 13.32 17.74 23.02
CA GLY A 166 13.28 16.45 22.32
C GLY A 166 11.94 15.71 22.44
N LEU A 167 11.60 15.25 23.65
CA LEU A 167 10.41 14.40 23.91
C LEU A 167 9.31 15.10 24.70
N LEU A 168 9.66 15.72 25.82
CA LEU A 168 8.81 16.62 26.60
C LEU A 168 9.32 18.05 26.37
N ILE A 169 8.42 19.00 26.20
CA ILE A 169 8.76 20.40 25.90
C ILE A 169 8.05 21.36 26.86
N ASP A 170 8.73 22.45 27.19
CA ASP A 170 8.13 23.64 27.79
C ASP A 170 7.37 24.39 26.68
N ARG A 171 6.09 24.67 26.91
CA ARG A 171 5.19 25.38 26.00
C ARG A 171 4.97 26.84 26.39
N GLY A 172 5.74 27.35 27.36
CA GLY A 172 5.55 28.65 27.99
C GLY A 172 4.57 28.58 29.16
N ASN A 173 4.59 29.62 30.00
CA ASN A 173 3.72 29.74 31.19
C ASN A 173 3.81 28.55 32.16
N GLU A 174 4.99 27.94 32.28
CA GLU A 174 5.21 26.75 33.10
C GLU A 174 4.36 25.52 32.69
N GLU A 175 3.85 25.51 31.45
CA GLU A 175 3.14 24.34 30.90
C GLU A 175 4.10 23.41 30.16
N TYR A 176 3.96 22.11 30.42
CA TYR A 176 4.75 21.06 29.80
C TYR A 176 3.83 20.09 29.03
N GLY A 177 4.37 19.46 28.00
CA GLY A 177 3.66 18.44 27.25
C GLY A 177 4.57 17.68 26.29
N PHE A 178 4.13 16.52 25.83
CA PHE A 178 4.91 15.78 24.83
C PHE A 178 4.96 16.55 23.51
N PHE A 179 6.09 16.46 22.82
CA PHE A 179 6.26 17.08 21.51
C PHE A 179 5.27 16.51 20.48
N HIS A 180 5.00 15.20 20.56
CA HIS A 180 4.07 14.51 19.66
C HIS A 180 3.27 13.43 20.39
N LEU A 181 1.99 13.29 20.06
CA LEU A 181 1.06 12.34 20.69
C LEU A 181 1.55 10.89 20.58
N THR A 182 2.11 10.50 19.44
CA THR A 182 2.64 9.14 19.25
C THR A 182 3.69 8.71 20.29
N PHE A 183 4.57 9.63 20.72
CA PHE A 183 5.56 9.29 21.76
C PHE A 183 4.89 9.16 23.13
N GLN A 184 3.92 10.02 23.42
CA GLN A 184 3.08 9.91 24.61
C GLN A 184 2.33 8.56 24.62
N GLU A 185 1.71 8.18 23.51
CA GLU A 185 0.95 6.92 23.41
C GLU A 185 1.86 5.70 23.57
N TYR A 186 3.04 5.71 22.95
CA TYR A 186 4.03 4.64 23.10
C TYR A 186 4.56 4.53 24.54
N LEU A 187 4.92 5.64 25.18
CA LEU A 187 5.39 5.63 26.57
C LEU A 187 4.29 5.23 27.55
N ALA A 188 3.04 5.65 27.33
CA ALA A 188 1.89 5.20 28.12
C ALA A 188 1.63 3.69 27.95
N ALA A 189 1.82 3.15 26.73
CA ALA A 189 1.71 1.72 26.46
C ALA A 189 2.75 0.89 27.22
N ARG A 190 3.97 1.41 27.34
CA ARG A 190 5.04 0.81 28.15
C ARG A 190 4.73 0.87 29.65
N ALA A 191 4.15 1.97 30.12
CA ALA A 191 3.72 2.10 31.52
C ALA A 191 2.67 1.04 31.90
N ILE A 192 1.68 0.81 31.03
CA ILE A 192 0.61 -0.20 31.24
C ILE A 192 1.19 -1.62 31.34
N THR A 193 2.20 -1.93 30.54
CA THR A 193 2.81 -3.27 30.44
C THR A 193 3.96 -3.50 31.41
N ARG A 194 4.23 -2.54 32.31
CA ARG A 194 5.30 -2.63 33.30
C ARG A 194 5.02 -3.71 34.36
N LYS A 195 3.77 -3.83 34.81
CA LYS A 195 3.32 -4.85 35.78
C LYS A 195 2.23 -5.71 35.17
N LYS A 196 2.54 -6.97 34.86
CA LYS A 196 1.59 -7.93 34.24
C LYS A 196 0.24 -7.96 34.95
N ARG A 197 0.24 -8.00 36.29
CA ARG A 197 -0.97 -8.03 37.13
C ARG A 197 -1.94 -6.84 36.96
N ASP A 198 -1.47 -5.73 36.39
CA ASP A 198 -2.28 -4.52 36.24
C ASP A 198 -2.99 -4.46 34.87
N ILE A 199 -2.68 -5.36 33.92
CA ILE A 199 -3.21 -5.34 32.55
C ILE A 199 -4.75 -5.40 32.54
N ASP A 200 -5.36 -6.37 33.22
CA ASP A 200 -6.82 -6.50 33.29
C ASP A 200 -7.49 -5.25 33.91
N ARG A 201 -6.84 -4.61 34.90
CA ARG A 201 -7.32 -3.36 35.50
C ARG A 201 -7.32 -2.21 34.48
N TYR A 202 -6.28 -2.10 33.67
CA TYR A 202 -6.20 -1.07 32.63
C TYR A 202 -7.19 -1.33 31.50
N LEU A 203 -7.29 -2.57 31.03
CA LEU A 203 -8.20 -2.94 29.94
C LEU A 203 -9.68 -2.74 30.34
N SER A 204 -10.08 -3.17 31.53
CA SER A 204 -11.46 -2.95 32.02
C SER A 204 -11.84 -1.47 32.08
N ARG A 205 -10.87 -0.59 32.35
CA ARG A 205 -11.10 0.87 32.42
C ARG A 205 -11.05 1.57 31.06
N TYR A 206 -10.26 1.07 30.11
CA TYR A 206 -9.84 1.84 28.92
C TYR A 206 -10.12 1.18 27.57
N LEU A 207 -10.34 -0.13 27.49
CA LEU A 207 -10.44 -0.86 26.22
C LEU A 207 -11.48 -0.29 25.25
N PHE A 208 -12.60 0.17 25.78
CA PHE A 208 -13.72 0.69 24.99
C PHE A 208 -13.68 2.22 24.78
N LYS A 209 -12.60 2.90 25.19
CA LYS A 209 -12.42 4.35 25.01
C LYS A 209 -11.57 4.61 23.78
N SER A 210 -12.12 5.34 22.79
CA SER A 210 -11.44 5.61 21.52
C SER A 210 -10.03 6.22 21.67
N ARG A 211 -9.83 7.09 22.68
CA ARG A 211 -8.53 7.72 22.99
C ARG A 211 -7.44 6.71 23.39
N TRP A 212 -7.82 5.55 23.92
CA TRP A 212 -6.88 4.52 24.39
C TRP A 212 -6.61 3.43 23.36
N ARG A 213 -7.34 3.45 22.24
CA ARG A 213 -7.21 2.44 21.19
C ARG A 213 -5.76 2.25 20.77
N GLU A 214 -5.05 3.34 20.49
CA GLU A 214 -3.67 3.25 20.03
C GLU A 214 -2.70 2.81 21.13
N VAL A 215 -2.86 3.34 22.34
CA VAL A 215 -2.07 2.94 23.52
C VAL A 215 -2.18 1.44 23.78
N ILE A 216 -3.39 0.88 23.69
CA ILE A 216 -3.59 -0.56 23.95
C ILE A 216 -3.01 -1.42 22.82
N ARG A 217 -3.09 -1.00 21.55
CA ARG A 217 -2.42 -1.71 20.45
C ARG A 217 -0.91 -1.72 20.63
N LEU A 218 -0.31 -0.56 20.96
CA LEU A 218 1.11 -0.46 21.24
C LEU A 218 1.51 -1.24 22.49
N ALA A 219 0.63 -1.35 23.48
CA ALA A 219 0.86 -2.13 24.68
C ALA A 219 0.90 -3.63 24.37
N ALA A 220 -0.07 -4.14 23.60
CA ALA A 220 -0.06 -5.52 23.11
C ALA A 220 1.21 -5.82 22.30
N ALA A 221 1.55 -4.94 21.35
CA ALA A 221 2.74 -5.07 20.54
C ALA A 221 4.03 -5.06 21.38
N HIS A 222 4.14 -4.13 22.34
CA HIS A 222 5.31 -4.03 23.22
C HIS A 222 5.43 -5.23 24.16
N ALA A 223 4.32 -5.76 24.68
CA ALA A 223 4.34 -6.99 25.47
C ALA A 223 4.99 -8.14 24.68
N GLY A 224 4.60 -8.32 23.42
CA GLY A 224 5.21 -9.31 22.51
C GLY A 224 6.68 -9.08 22.16
N THR A 225 7.20 -7.84 22.29
CA THR A 225 8.64 -7.60 22.10
C THR A 225 9.51 -8.12 23.24
N LYS A 226 8.92 -8.41 24.41
CA LYS A 226 9.63 -9.03 25.53
C LYS A 226 9.76 -10.53 25.31
N ASP A 227 8.62 -11.17 25.03
CA ASP A 227 8.47 -12.59 24.76
C ASP A 227 7.07 -12.86 24.20
N GLU A 228 6.90 -13.96 23.47
CA GLU A 228 5.62 -14.35 22.84
C GLU A 228 4.53 -14.64 23.89
N GLU A 229 4.88 -15.19 25.05
CA GLU A 229 3.97 -15.48 26.17
C GLU A 229 3.30 -14.20 26.70
N SER A 230 4.07 -13.14 26.94
CA SER A 230 3.56 -11.85 27.40
C SER A 230 2.67 -11.18 26.35
N GLY A 231 2.97 -11.37 25.07
CA GLY A 231 2.09 -10.97 23.97
C GLY A 231 0.77 -11.74 24.02
N SER A 232 0.83 -13.08 24.09
CA SER A 232 -0.35 -13.96 24.23
C SER A 232 -1.23 -13.54 25.40
N GLU A 233 -0.67 -13.40 26.60
CA GLU A 233 -1.38 -13.01 27.82
C GLU A 233 -2.11 -11.67 27.67
N PHE A 234 -1.49 -10.69 27.02
CA PHE A 234 -2.10 -9.38 26.80
C PHE A 234 -3.31 -9.48 25.87
N ILE A 235 -3.18 -10.25 24.80
CA ILE A 235 -4.27 -10.48 23.84
C ILE A 235 -5.43 -11.24 24.51
N GLU A 236 -5.13 -12.27 25.30
CA GLU A 236 -6.15 -12.97 26.07
C GLU A 236 -6.85 -12.06 27.07
N ALA A 237 -6.10 -11.18 27.74
CA ALA A 237 -6.69 -10.20 28.64
C ALA A 237 -7.68 -9.25 27.93
N ILE A 238 -7.45 -8.90 26.65
CA ILE A 238 -8.42 -8.17 25.82
C ILE A 238 -9.70 -8.99 25.63
N LEU A 239 -9.56 -10.28 25.30
CA LEU A 239 -10.70 -11.17 25.06
C LEU A 239 -11.54 -11.44 26.31
N ARG A 240 -10.91 -11.46 27.49
CA ARG A 240 -11.60 -11.62 28.78
C ARG A 240 -12.49 -10.43 29.14
N GLN A 241 -12.28 -9.26 28.54
CA GLN A 241 -13.07 -8.07 28.85
C GLN A 241 -14.51 -8.22 28.31
N LYS A 242 -15.48 -8.23 29.22
CA LYS A 242 -16.90 -8.23 28.86
C LYS A 242 -17.44 -6.80 28.83
N HIS A 243 -18.18 -6.45 27.79
CA HIS A 243 -18.96 -5.21 27.77
C HIS A 243 -20.38 -5.49 28.27
N LEU A 244 -21.03 -4.52 28.93
CA LEU A 244 -22.40 -4.63 29.46
C LEU A 244 -23.50 -4.81 28.38
N HIS A 245 -23.14 -4.83 27.10
CA HIS A 245 -24.06 -5.03 25.99
C HIS A 245 -23.52 -6.13 25.09
N ASP A 246 -24.25 -7.26 25.03
CA ASP A 246 -23.89 -8.49 24.29
C ASP A 246 -23.55 -8.26 22.80
N GLY A 247 -24.02 -7.17 22.19
CA GLY A 247 -23.72 -6.83 20.79
C GLY A 247 -22.28 -6.40 20.50
N LEU A 248 -21.41 -6.27 21.52
CA LEU A 248 -20.01 -5.84 21.37
C LEU A 248 -18.99 -6.97 21.54
N MET A 249 -19.39 -8.24 21.59
CA MET A 249 -18.44 -9.35 21.43
C MET A 249 -17.58 -9.14 20.17
N HIS A 250 -18.17 -8.57 19.10
CA HIS A 250 -17.44 -8.18 17.89
C HIS A 250 -16.28 -7.19 18.14
N TYR A 251 -16.37 -6.30 19.14
CA TYR A 251 -15.33 -5.29 19.37
C TYR A 251 -14.07 -5.89 19.98
N THR A 252 -14.16 -6.62 21.09
CA THR A 252 -12.97 -7.16 21.77
C THR A 252 -12.25 -8.15 20.87
N PHE A 253 -13.01 -8.99 20.18
CA PHE A 253 -12.49 -9.90 19.16
C PHE A 253 -11.85 -9.15 17.98
N ARG A 254 -12.55 -8.21 17.32
CA ARG A 254 -11.97 -7.41 16.22
C ARG A 254 -10.72 -6.65 16.67
N PHE A 255 -10.74 -6.11 17.88
CA PHE A 255 -9.64 -5.33 18.40
C PHE A 255 -8.43 -6.20 18.75
N ALA A 256 -8.65 -7.38 19.35
CA ALA A 256 -7.62 -8.38 19.57
C ALA A 256 -7.00 -8.82 18.23
N PHE A 257 -7.79 -9.01 17.17
CA PHE A 257 -7.26 -9.27 15.83
C PHE A 257 -6.33 -8.20 15.30
N LEU A 258 -6.74 -6.94 15.45
CA LEU A 258 -5.90 -5.82 15.03
C LEU A 258 -4.59 -5.76 15.82
N CYS A 259 -4.58 -6.23 17.07
CA CYS A 259 -3.38 -6.32 17.88
C CYS A 259 -2.47 -7.48 17.42
N LEU A 260 -3.02 -8.63 17.02
CA LEU A 260 -2.23 -9.76 16.48
C LEU A 260 -1.38 -9.40 15.25
N LYS A 261 -1.76 -8.36 14.50
CA LYS A 261 -0.97 -7.86 13.36
C LYS A 261 0.35 -7.23 13.76
N GLU A 262 0.44 -6.69 14.97
CA GLU A 262 1.59 -5.92 15.43
C GLU A 262 2.28 -6.55 16.66
N ALA A 263 1.65 -7.56 17.28
CA ALA A 263 2.16 -8.25 18.46
C ALA A 263 2.70 -9.63 18.11
N LYS A 264 3.93 -9.92 18.57
CA LYS A 264 4.46 -11.28 18.63
C LYS A 264 3.71 -12.03 19.72
N VAL A 265 3.09 -13.16 19.37
CA VAL A 265 2.34 -14.03 20.29
C VAL A 265 2.70 -15.48 19.98
N GLU A 266 2.42 -16.38 20.93
CA GLU A 266 2.60 -17.80 20.69
C GLU A 266 1.64 -18.28 19.61
N LEU A 267 2.14 -19.17 18.75
CA LEU A 267 1.35 -19.78 17.68
C LEU A 267 0.06 -20.40 18.18
N GLU A 268 0.12 -21.14 19.30
CA GLU A 268 -1.06 -21.78 19.90
C GLU A 268 -2.15 -20.78 20.30
N THR A 269 -1.75 -19.60 20.78
CA THR A 269 -2.69 -18.54 21.15
C THR A 269 -3.31 -17.89 19.93
N ALA A 270 -2.51 -17.56 18.92
CA ALA A 270 -3.01 -17.05 17.65
C ALA A 270 -4.00 -18.03 17.00
N ASP A 271 -3.67 -19.32 17.03
CA ASP A 271 -4.52 -20.39 16.49
C ASP A 271 -5.82 -20.56 17.26
N ARG A 272 -5.75 -20.69 18.58
CA ARG A 272 -6.93 -20.82 19.43
C ARG A 272 -7.90 -19.66 19.19
N MET A 273 -7.37 -18.44 19.08
CA MET A 273 -8.18 -17.26 18.77
C MET A 273 -8.82 -17.33 17.39
N PHE A 274 -8.04 -17.69 16.38
CA PHE A 274 -8.55 -17.77 15.03
C PHE A 274 -9.62 -18.86 14.88
N ARG A 275 -9.46 -20.00 15.57
CA ARG A 275 -10.49 -21.03 15.66
C ARG A 275 -11.78 -20.53 16.32
N GLN A 276 -11.66 -19.93 17.50
CA GLN A 276 -12.80 -19.35 18.20
C GLN A 276 -13.53 -18.31 17.34
N TRP A 277 -12.80 -17.56 16.52
CA TRP A 277 -13.40 -16.68 15.53
C TRP A 277 -14.11 -17.41 14.42
N ILE A 278 -13.48 -18.37 13.75
CA ILE A 278 -14.17 -19.10 12.67
C ILE A 278 -15.46 -19.70 13.23
N GLU A 279 -15.39 -20.38 14.38
CA GLU A 279 -16.56 -21.01 15.01
C GLU A 279 -17.66 -19.99 15.34
N TYR A 280 -17.30 -18.82 15.90
CA TYR A 280 -18.27 -17.77 16.21
C TYR A 280 -18.86 -17.11 14.95
N LEU A 281 -18.03 -16.88 13.93
CA LEU A 281 -18.38 -16.10 12.73
C LEU A 281 -19.16 -16.92 11.69
N LEU A 282 -18.93 -18.23 11.61
CA LEU A 282 -19.74 -19.11 10.77
C LEU A 282 -21.17 -19.23 11.31
N ASN A 283 -21.34 -19.15 12.64
CA ASN A 283 -22.64 -19.30 13.31
C ASN A 283 -23.51 -18.03 13.32
N GLU A 284 -22.95 -16.83 13.15
CA GLU A 284 -23.72 -15.57 13.15
C GLU A 284 -23.75 -14.88 11.77
N LYS A 285 -24.95 -14.73 11.18
CA LYS A 285 -25.13 -14.15 9.83
C LYS A 285 -24.58 -12.72 9.69
N ASN A 286 -24.67 -11.89 10.73
CA ASN A 286 -24.27 -10.48 10.69
C ASN A 286 -22.75 -10.25 10.81
N THR A 287 -21.97 -11.29 11.11
CA THR A 287 -20.53 -11.16 11.41
C THR A 287 -19.63 -11.62 10.27
N ARG A 288 -20.21 -12.35 9.29
CA ARG A 288 -19.52 -12.89 8.11
C ARG A 288 -18.89 -11.81 7.23
N GLU A 289 -19.58 -10.70 7.00
CA GLU A 289 -19.02 -9.60 6.18
C GLU A 289 -17.84 -8.91 6.89
N LEU A 290 -17.95 -8.72 8.20
CA LEU A 290 -16.88 -8.15 9.01
C LEU A 290 -15.62 -9.04 8.99
N PHE A 291 -15.80 -10.36 9.02
CA PHE A 291 -14.70 -11.33 8.90
C PHE A 291 -13.93 -11.19 7.59
N LEU A 292 -14.65 -11.13 6.47
CA LEU A 292 -14.05 -11.02 5.15
C LEU A 292 -13.32 -9.69 4.97
N GLN A 293 -13.87 -8.60 5.51
CA GLN A 293 -13.18 -7.31 5.56
C GLN A 293 -11.89 -7.38 6.37
N LEU A 294 -11.86 -8.15 7.47
CA LEU A 294 -10.68 -8.28 8.33
C LEU A 294 -9.57 -9.11 7.66
N LEU A 295 -9.92 -10.23 7.00
CA LEU A 295 -8.97 -11.07 6.25
C LEU A 295 -8.41 -10.37 5.01
N SER A 296 -9.21 -9.53 4.35
CA SER A 296 -8.79 -8.80 3.14
C SER A 296 -7.84 -7.64 3.40
N GLN A 297 -7.54 -7.32 4.66
CA GLN A 297 -6.63 -6.22 4.97
C GLN A 297 -5.15 -6.63 4.78
N PRO A 298 -4.35 -5.84 4.05
CA PRO A 298 -2.94 -6.16 3.81
C PRO A 298 -2.15 -6.35 5.12
N GLY A 299 -1.29 -7.38 5.14
CA GLY A 299 -0.45 -7.73 6.29
C GLY A 299 -0.99 -8.82 7.21
N ALA A 300 -2.13 -9.45 6.88
CA ALA A 300 -2.63 -10.63 7.57
C ALA A 300 -1.84 -11.90 7.22
N LYS A 301 -0.51 -11.92 7.45
CA LYS A 301 0.21 -13.19 7.60
C LYS A 301 -0.12 -13.75 8.99
N ILE A 302 -1.37 -14.19 9.16
CA ILE A 302 -1.77 -14.90 10.36
C ILE A 302 -1.00 -16.20 10.32
N ARG A 303 -0.12 -16.42 11.29
CA ARG A 303 0.46 -17.75 11.48
C ARG A 303 -0.65 -18.62 12.05
N TYR A 304 -1.18 -19.53 11.23
CA TYR A 304 -2.16 -20.52 11.65
C TYR A 304 -1.58 -21.93 11.48
N GLN A 305 -1.99 -22.86 12.33
CA GLN A 305 -1.76 -24.29 12.19
C GLN A 305 -2.67 -24.89 11.12
N ALA A 306 -2.22 -25.99 10.53
CA ALA A 306 -3.00 -26.81 9.58
C ALA A 306 -4.41 -27.16 10.10
N SER A 307 -4.54 -27.28 11.42
CA SER A 307 -5.78 -27.62 12.09
C SER A 307 -6.85 -26.53 12.02
N THR A 308 -6.44 -25.28 11.84
CA THR A 308 -7.30 -24.11 11.65
C THR A 308 -7.80 -24.00 10.20
N LEU A 309 -6.94 -24.32 9.23
CA LEU A 309 -7.31 -24.45 7.82
C LEU A 309 -8.36 -25.56 7.64
N GLN A 310 -8.24 -26.66 8.39
CA GLN A 310 -9.19 -27.77 8.34
C GLN A 310 -10.62 -27.35 8.70
N ILE A 311 -10.81 -26.42 9.66
CA ILE A 311 -12.15 -25.94 10.03
C ILE A 311 -12.82 -25.24 8.84
N LEU A 312 -12.08 -24.41 8.10
CA LEU A 312 -12.60 -23.75 6.91
C LEU A 312 -12.86 -24.75 5.77
N ILE A 313 -11.99 -25.76 5.61
CA ILE A 313 -12.21 -26.86 4.65
C ILE A 313 -13.47 -27.65 5.00
N ASP A 314 -13.71 -27.93 6.27
CA ASP A 314 -14.91 -28.63 6.72
C ASP A 314 -16.17 -27.77 6.55
N ALA A 315 -16.06 -26.45 6.77
CA ALA A 315 -17.14 -25.49 6.55
C ALA A 315 -17.56 -25.34 5.08
N LEU A 316 -16.73 -25.75 4.12
CA LEU A 316 -17.15 -25.87 2.70
C LEU A 316 -18.25 -26.93 2.49
N LYS A 317 -18.52 -27.79 3.48
CA LYS A 317 -19.55 -28.84 3.43
C LYS A 317 -20.77 -28.51 4.28
N ASP A 318 -20.86 -27.29 4.82
CA ASP A 318 -21.96 -26.89 5.69
C ASP A 318 -23.31 -26.87 4.96
N GLY A 319 -24.41 -27.11 5.69
CA GLY A 319 -25.76 -27.07 5.12
C GLY A 319 -26.20 -25.68 4.65
N ASP A 320 -25.68 -24.61 5.25
CA ASP A 320 -25.95 -23.23 4.85
C ASP A 320 -24.96 -22.80 3.74
N SER A 321 -25.48 -22.55 2.53
CA SER A 321 -24.71 -22.01 1.40
C SER A 321 -23.93 -20.74 1.73
N SER A 322 -24.41 -19.91 2.67
CA SER A 322 -23.70 -18.70 3.10
C SER A 322 -22.46 -19.01 3.96
N VAL A 323 -22.48 -20.11 4.73
CA VAL A 323 -21.31 -20.62 5.45
C VAL A 323 -20.28 -21.13 4.45
N ARG A 324 -20.71 -21.97 3.49
CA ARG A 324 -19.85 -22.50 2.43
C ARG A 324 -19.18 -21.39 1.62
N MET A 325 -19.94 -20.38 1.22
CA MET A 325 -19.42 -19.21 0.50
C MET A 325 -18.41 -18.42 1.34
N SER A 326 -18.69 -18.19 2.62
CA SER A 326 -17.77 -17.47 3.52
C SER A 326 -16.47 -18.24 3.72
N ALA A 327 -16.55 -19.56 3.85
CA ALA A 327 -15.40 -20.45 3.95
C ALA A 327 -14.55 -20.41 2.67
N ALA A 328 -15.17 -20.50 1.49
CA ALA A 328 -14.45 -20.40 0.22
C ALA A 328 -13.70 -19.07 0.08
N ASN A 329 -14.36 -17.95 0.42
CA ASN A 329 -13.72 -16.63 0.38
C ASN A 329 -12.53 -16.52 1.36
N ALA A 330 -12.70 -17.02 2.59
CA ALA A 330 -11.64 -17.02 3.58
C ALA A 330 -10.42 -17.85 3.14
N LEU A 331 -10.66 -19.02 2.55
CA LEU A 331 -9.59 -19.88 2.01
C LEU A 331 -8.83 -19.20 0.86
N GLY A 332 -9.52 -18.49 -0.04
CA GLY A 332 -8.89 -17.69 -1.08
C GLY A 332 -7.97 -16.62 -0.51
N LYS A 333 -8.47 -15.82 0.45
CA LYS A 333 -7.67 -14.78 1.14
C LYS A 333 -6.48 -15.33 1.92
N ILE A 334 -6.61 -16.54 2.45
CA ILE A 334 -5.53 -17.24 3.13
C ILE A 334 -4.44 -17.68 2.15
N GLY A 335 -4.81 -18.14 0.95
CA GLY A 335 -3.86 -18.48 -0.11
C GLY A 335 -3.16 -19.84 0.06
N ASP A 336 -3.65 -20.71 0.95
CA ASP A 336 -3.00 -22.00 1.24
C ASP A 336 -3.35 -23.07 0.20
N LYS A 337 -2.34 -23.64 -0.44
CA LYS A 337 -2.49 -24.70 -1.45
C LYS A 337 -3.16 -25.96 -0.91
N ALA A 338 -3.10 -26.21 0.40
CA ALA A 338 -3.80 -27.35 1.00
C ALA A 338 -5.34 -27.26 0.85
N ALA A 339 -5.90 -26.06 0.61
CA ALA A 339 -7.32 -25.86 0.38
C ALA A 339 -7.79 -26.16 -1.05
N VAL A 340 -6.87 -26.24 -2.03
CA VAL A 340 -7.17 -26.29 -3.46
C VAL A 340 -8.11 -27.44 -3.81
N ASN A 341 -7.83 -28.66 -3.33
CA ASN A 341 -8.67 -29.83 -3.63
C ASN A 341 -10.09 -29.69 -3.05
N ALA A 342 -10.24 -29.06 -1.89
CA ALA A 342 -11.54 -28.83 -1.28
C ALA A 342 -12.34 -27.77 -2.06
N LEU A 343 -11.68 -26.68 -2.47
CA LEU A 343 -12.27 -25.64 -3.31
C LEU A 343 -12.65 -26.15 -4.71
N ILE A 344 -11.84 -27.03 -5.31
CA ILE A 344 -12.17 -27.74 -6.56
C ILE A 344 -13.48 -28.52 -6.41
N HIS A 345 -13.71 -29.14 -5.25
CA HIS A 345 -14.99 -29.81 -4.99
C HIS A 345 -16.15 -28.82 -4.91
N SER A 346 -15.94 -27.65 -4.29
CA SER A 346 -16.94 -26.58 -4.20
C SER A 346 -17.27 -25.90 -5.53
N LEU A 347 -16.48 -26.09 -6.60
CA LEU A 347 -16.88 -25.70 -7.96
C LEU A 347 -18.10 -26.47 -8.47
N LYS A 348 -18.50 -27.55 -7.79
CA LYS A 348 -19.68 -28.37 -8.13
C LYS A 348 -20.84 -28.18 -7.15
N ASP A 349 -20.80 -27.12 -6.35
CA ASP A 349 -21.85 -26.81 -5.38
C ASP A 349 -23.20 -26.57 -6.06
N GLU A 350 -24.29 -26.96 -5.41
CA GLU A 350 -25.66 -26.70 -5.88
C GLU A 350 -25.96 -25.21 -6.05
N ASN A 351 -25.31 -24.35 -5.25
CA ASN A 351 -25.52 -22.91 -5.26
C ASN A 351 -24.46 -22.22 -6.13
N SER A 352 -24.89 -21.50 -7.17
CA SER A 352 -23.99 -20.82 -8.11
C SER A 352 -23.13 -19.74 -7.47
N ALA A 353 -23.57 -19.11 -6.38
CA ALA A 353 -22.76 -18.14 -5.63
C ALA A 353 -21.59 -18.82 -4.89
N VAL A 354 -21.78 -20.05 -4.39
CA VAL A 354 -20.69 -20.85 -3.80
C VAL A 354 -19.71 -21.28 -4.88
N ARG A 355 -20.21 -21.75 -6.05
CA ARG A 355 -19.36 -22.11 -7.20
C ARG A 355 -18.50 -20.93 -7.66
N SER A 356 -19.12 -19.77 -7.86
CA SER A 356 -18.43 -18.52 -8.24
C SER A 356 -17.38 -18.15 -7.20
N ARG A 357 -17.72 -18.20 -5.91
CA ARG A 357 -16.76 -17.86 -4.85
C ARG A 357 -15.59 -18.85 -4.78
N ALA A 358 -15.83 -20.13 -5.00
CA ALA A 358 -14.78 -21.14 -5.06
C ALA A 358 -13.86 -20.90 -6.27
N ALA A 359 -14.39 -20.52 -7.43
CA ALA A 359 -13.58 -20.16 -8.60
C ALA A 359 -12.68 -18.96 -8.31
N SER A 360 -13.23 -17.88 -7.75
CA SER A 360 -12.45 -16.69 -7.34
C SER A 360 -11.36 -17.06 -6.32
N ALA A 361 -11.69 -17.87 -5.32
CA ALA A 361 -10.71 -18.32 -4.32
C ALA A 361 -9.55 -19.13 -4.93
N LEU A 362 -9.83 -19.96 -5.95
CA LEU A 362 -8.80 -20.73 -6.66
C LEU A 362 -7.90 -19.82 -7.51
N GLY A 363 -8.46 -18.78 -8.12
CA GLY A 363 -7.70 -17.70 -8.80
C GLY A 363 -6.75 -16.99 -7.84
N GLU A 364 -7.26 -16.56 -6.69
CA GLU A 364 -6.47 -15.90 -5.64
C GLU A 364 -5.32 -16.77 -5.10
N ILE A 365 -5.53 -18.09 -4.99
CA ILE A 365 -4.48 -19.04 -4.58
C ILE A 365 -3.44 -19.24 -5.69
N GLY A 366 -3.84 -19.20 -6.96
CA GLY A 366 -2.93 -19.30 -8.11
C GLY A 366 -2.35 -20.69 -8.35
N ASP A 367 -2.97 -21.76 -7.85
CA ASP A 367 -2.45 -23.12 -8.04
C ASP A 367 -2.94 -23.76 -9.36
N LYS A 368 -1.98 -24.20 -10.19
CA LYS A 368 -2.24 -24.83 -11.49
C LYS A 368 -3.07 -26.11 -11.40
N ALA A 369 -3.10 -26.79 -10.25
CA ALA A 369 -3.95 -27.97 -10.06
C ALA A 369 -5.45 -27.66 -10.24
N ALA A 370 -5.86 -26.39 -10.14
CA ALA A 370 -7.24 -25.96 -10.34
C ALA A 370 -7.64 -25.77 -11.82
N VAL A 371 -6.67 -25.67 -12.73
CA VAL A 371 -6.89 -25.21 -14.12
C VAL A 371 -7.91 -26.07 -14.85
N ASP A 372 -7.77 -27.40 -14.84
CA ASP A 372 -8.71 -28.30 -15.54
C ASP A 372 -10.14 -28.18 -15.00
N SER A 373 -10.28 -27.96 -13.68
CA SER A 373 -11.60 -27.82 -13.05
C SER A 373 -12.22 -26.46 -13.35
N LEU A 374 -11.42 -25.39 -13.38
CA LEU A 374 -11.87 -24.05 -13.79
C LEU A 374 -12.23 -24.00 -15.27
N ILE A 375 -11.49 -24.71 -16.15
CA ILE A 375 -11.83 -24.89 -17.56
C ILE A 375 -13.21 -25.55 -17.70
N HIS A 376 -13.54 -26.51 -16.82
CA HIS A 376 -14.88 -27.09 -16.80
C HIS A 376 -15.94 -26.07 -16.36
N SER A 377 -15.64 -25.23 -15.36
CA SER A 377 -16.53 -24.16 -14.89
C SER A 377 -16.78 -23.04 -15.91
N LEU A 378 -15.97 -22.90 -16.97
CA LEU A 378 -16.30 -22.04 -18.11
C LEU A 378 -17.59 -22.46 -18.85
N LYS A 379 -18.11 -23.66 -18.58
CA LYS A 379 -19.34 -24.20 -19.16
C LYS A 379 -20.51 -24.24 -18.16
N ASP A 380 -20.38 -23.56 -17.02
CA ASP A 380 -21.43 -23.49 -16.01
C ASP A 380 -22.72 -22.88 -16.57
N GLU A 381 -23.87 -23.35 -16.09
CA GLU A 381 -25.17 -22.79 -16.48
C GLU A 381 -25.31 -21.32 -16.06
N ASP A 382 -24.69 -20.96 -14.93
CA ASP A 382 -24.76 -19.63 -14.35
C ASP A 382 -23.64 -18.75 -14.94
N SER A 383 -24.04 -17.65 -15.57
CA SER A 383 -23.08 -16.73 -16.18
C SER A 383 -22.12 -16.08 -15.17
N ILE A 384 -22.50 -15.96 -13.89
CA ILE A 384 -21.64 -15.47 -12.80
C ILE A 384 -20.55 -16.51 -12.46
N ALA A 385 -20.87 -17.80 -12.50
CA ALA A 385 -19.85 -18.83 -12.36
C ALA A 385 -18.89 -18.84 -13.56
N ARG A 386 -19.39 -18.67 -14.79
CA ARG A 386 -18.57 -18.66 -16.01
C ARG A 386 -17.56 -17.51 -16.05
N TRP A 387 -17.98 -16.26 -15.82
CA TRP A 387 -17.02 -15.13 -15.86
C TRP A 387 -16.01 -15.23 -14.71
N THR A 388 -16.43 -15.65 -13.51
CA THR A 388 -15.48 -15.81 -12.39
C THR A 388 -14.45 -16.92 -12.67
N ALA A 389 -14.85 -17.98 -13.37
CA ALA A 389 -13.91 -19.01 -13.82
C ALA A 389 -12.91 -18.46 -14.88
N ALA A 390 -13.38 -17.62 -15.80
CA ALA A 390 -12.50 -16.96 -16.78
C ALA A 390 -11.50 -16.01 -16.10
N GLU A 391 -11.96 -15.21 -15.14
CA GLU A 391 -11.13 -14.33 -14.31
C GLU A 391 -10.05 -15.13 -13.58
N ALA A 392 -10.44 -16.18 -12.85
CA ALA A 392 -9.52 -17.04 -12.10
C ALA A 392 -8.47 -17.72 -13.00
N LEU A 393 -8.85 -18.14 -14.22
CA LEU A 393 -7.90 -18.71 -15.19
C LEU A 393 -6.90 -17.65 -15.68
N GLY A 394 -7.35 -16.40 -15.87
CA GLY A 394 -6.48 -15.27 -16.17
C GLY A 394 -5.48 -14.98 -15.04
N GLU A 395 -5.94 -14.98 -13.78
CA GLU A 395 -5.09 -14.78 -12.60
C GLU A 395 -4.03 -15.89 -12.44
N ILE A 396 -4.40 -17.15 -12.69
CA ILE A 396 -3.45 -18.28 -12.67
C ILE A 396 -2.44 -18.18 -13.82
N GLY A 397 -2.88 -17.70 -14.98
CA GLY A 397 -2.00 -17.45 -16.14
C GLY A 397 -1.48 -18.71 -16.83
N ASP A 398 -2.17 -19.86 -16.70
CA ASP A 398 -1.74 -21.10 -17.33
C ASP A 398 -2.14 -21.17 -18.81
N ARG A 399 -1.19 -21.49 -19.69
CA ARG A 399 -1.40 -21.62 -21.14
C ARG A 399 -2.48 -22.65 -21.50
N ALA A 400 -2.71 -23.68 -20.68
CA ALA A 400 -3.77 -24.66 -20.94
C ALA A 400 -5.17 -24.02 -20.99
N ALA A 401 -5.35 -22.84 -20.40
CA ALA A 401 -6.61 -22.10 -20.41
C ALA A 401 -6.89 -21.36 -21.74
N VAL A 402 -5.89 -21.20 -22.62
CA VAL A 402 -6.00 -20.33 -23.81
C VAL A 402 -7.11 -20.78 -24.76
N ASP A 403 -7.12 -22.04 -25.21
CA ASP A 403 -8.16 -22.53 -26.13
C ASP A 403 -9.58 -22.51 -25.51
N PRO A 404 -9.77 -22.92 -24.24
CA PRO A 404 -11.04 -22.73 -23.54
C PRO A 404 -11.49 -21.26 -23.45
N LEU A 405 -10.59 -20.33 -23.12
CA LEU A 405 -10.92 -18.91 -23.05
C LEU A 405 -11.25 -18.32 -24.43
N ILE A 406 -10.56 -18.76 -25.49
CA ILE A 406 -10.89 -18.44 -26.88
C ILE A 406 -12.33 -18.88 -27.22
N HIS A 407 -12.77 -20.02 -26.70
CA HIS A 407 -14.17 -20.45 -26.85
C HIS A 407 -15.13 -19.52 -26.09
N SER A 408 -14.78 -19.10 -24.88
CA SER A 408 -15.57 -18.17 -24.06
C SER A 408 -15.70 -16.75 -24.64
N LEU A 409 -14.86 -16.36 -25.60
CA LEU A 409 -15.05 -15.13 -26.40
C LEU A 409 -16.36 -15.15 -27.20
N LYS A 410 -17.04 -16.29 -27.32
CA LYS A 410 -18.32 -16.46 -28.03
C LYS A 410 -19.50 -16.72 -27.10
N ASP A 411 -19.31 -16.51 -25.79
CA ASP A 411 -20.37 -16.71 -24.79
C ASP A 411 -21.58 -15.79 -25.06
N GLU A 412 -22.78 -16.26 -24.72
CA GLU A 412 -24.01 -15.49 -24.84
C GLU A 412 -23.98 -14.22 -23.97
N ASN A 413 -23.31 -14.27 -22.82
CA ASN A 413 -23.21 -13.16 -21.89
C ASN A 413 -21.96 -12.33 -22.19
N SER A 414 -22.16 -11.04 -22.48
CA SER A 414 -21.06 -10.10 -22.76
C SER A 414 -20.05 -9.99 -21.62
N ALA A 415 -20.48 -10.18 -20.36
CA ALA A 415 -19.60 -10.18 -19.20
C ALA A 415 -18.72 -11.44 -19.09
N VAL A 416 -19.06 -12.53 -19.77
CA VAL A 416 -18.16 -13.67 -19.92
C VAL A 416 -17.17 -13.39 -21.06
N ARG A 417 -17.67 -12.87 -22.20
CA ARG A 417 -16.85 -12.53 -23.37
C ARG A 417 -15.74 -11.54 -23.03
N TRP A 418 -16.07 -10.45 -22.33
CA TRP A 418 -15.08 -9.43 -21.99
C TRP A 418 -13.99 -9.99 -21.04
N THR A 419 -14.33 -10.93 -20.14
CA THR A 419 -13.47 -11.42 -19.06
C THR A 419 -12.55 -12.47 -19.65
N ALA A 420 -13.05 -13.25 -20.61
CA ALA A 420 -12.22 -14.10 -21.45
C ALA A 420 -11.18 -13.28 -22.23
N ALA A 421 -11.55 -12.12 -22.79
CA ALA A 421 -10.59 -11.23 -23.44
C ALA A 421 -9.55 -10.66 -22.46
N GLU A 422 -9.94 -10.27 -21.24
CA GLU A 422 -9.00 -9.83 -20.19
C GLU A 422 -8.07 -10.96 -19.74
N ALA A 423 -8.58 -12.17 -19.55
CA ALA A 423 -7.78 -13.32 -19.18
C ALA A 423 -6.75 -13.66 -20.27
N LEU A 424 -7.15 -13.61 -21.55
CA LEU A 424 -6.25 -13.81 -22.68
C LEU A 424 -5.19 -12.71 -22.80
N GLU A 425 -5.54 -11.46 -22.45
CA GLU A 425 -4.57 -10.37 -22.33
C GLU A 425 -3.50 -10.68 -21.27
N ILE A 426 -3.92 -11.11 -20.08
CA ILE A 426 -3.02 -11.41 -18.96
C ILE A 426 -2.09 -12.57 -19.33
N ILE A 427 -2.61 -13.62 -19.97
CA ILE A 427 -1.82 -14.77 -20.42
C ILE A 427 -0.86 -14.37 -21.56
N GLY A 428 -1.30 -13.49 -22.48
CA GLY A 428 -0.48 -12.94 -23.55
C GLY A 428 -0.12 -13.93 -24.67
N ASP A 429 -0.92 -14.99 -24.85
CA ASP A 429 -0.66 -16.01 -25.87
C ASP A 429 -1.05 -15.56 -27.28
N LYS A 430 -0.14 -15.70 -28.23
CA LYS A 430 -0.39 -15.34 -29.64
C LYS A 430 -1.51 -16.14 -30.30
N ALA A 431 -1.84 -17.33 -29.79
CA ALA A 431 -2.98 -18.10 -30.29
C ALA A 431 -4.32 -17.35 -30.15
N ALA A 432 -4.39 -16.37 -29.23
CA ALA A 432 -5.57 -15.55 -29.00
C ALA A 432 -5.76 -14.43 -30.04
N VAL A 433 -4.76 -14.11 -30.87
CA VAL A 433 -4.79 -12.93 -31.76
C VAL A 433 -5.95 -12.98 -32.75
N ASP A 434 -6.10 -14.06 -33.53
CA ASP A 434 -7.19 -14.17 -34.52
C ASP A 434 -8.58 -14.21 -33.88
N PRO A 435 -8.81 -14.90 -32.76
CA PRO A 435 -10.06 -14.80 -32.00
C PRO A 435 -10.35 -13.39 -31.47
N LEU A 436 -9.36 -12.70 -30.90
CA LEU A 436 -9.53 -11.34 -30.39
C LEU A 436 -9.81 -10.34 -31.52
N ILE A 437 -9.22 -10.54 -32.69
CA ILE A 437 -9.54 -9.80 -33.92
C ILE A 437 -11.03 -9.95 -34.28
N HIS A 438 -11.61 -11.14 -34.11
CA HIS A 438 -13.06 -11.32 -34.31
C HIS A 438 -13.88 -10.57 -33.26
N SER A 439 -13.44 -10.54 -32.00
CA SER A 439 -14.10 -9.81 -30.91
C SER A 439 -14.08 -8.29 -31.07
N LEU A 440 -13.23 -7.72 -31.94
CA LEU A 440 -13.33 -6.30 -32.35
C LEU A 440 -14.64 -5.95 -33.06
N LYS A 441 -15.42 -6.95 -33.49
CA LYS A 441 -16.73 -6.78 -34.16
C LYS A 441 -17.90 -7.13 -33.25
N ASP A 442 -17.66 -7.34 -31.96
CA ASP A 442 -18.70 -7.68 -30.99
C ASP A 442 -19.77 -6.58 -30.89
N GLU A 443 -21.02 -6.97 -30.65
CA GLU A 443 -22.12 -6.01 -30.44
C GLU A 443 -21.89 -5.12 -29.20
N ASN A 444 -21.22 -5.66 -28.18
CA ASN A 444 -20.97 -4.98 -26.92
C ASN A 444 -19.69 -4.15 -27.01
N SER A 445 -19.80 -2.85 -26.80
CA SER A 445 -18.67 -1.91 -26.88
C SER A 445 -17.53 -2.24 -25.91
N ILE A 446 -17.82 -2.81 -24.74
CA ILE A 446 -16.79 -3.13 -23.75
C ILE A 446 -16.03 -4.40 -24.16
N VAL A 447 -16.69 -5.38 -24.80
CA VAL A 447 -16.00 -6.52 -25.41
C VAL A 447 -15.05 -6.06 -26.51
N ARG A 448 -15.50 -5.15 -27.40
CA ARG A 448 -14.64 -4.57 -28.45
C ARG A 448 -13.44 -3.84 -27.87
N TRP A 449 -13.68 -3.01 -26.84
CA TRP A 449 -12.63 -2.27 -26.13
C TRP A 449 -11.61 -3.21 -25.49
N THR A 450 -12.04 -4.23 -24.75
CA THR A 450 -11.14 -5.19 -24.12
C THR A 450 -10.37 -5.99 -25.16
N ALA A 451 -10.98 -6.39 -26.27
CA ALA A 451 -10.29 -7.09 -27.35
C ALA A 451 -9.17 -6.23 -27.96
N ALA A 452 -9.43 -4.94 -28.20
CA ALA A 452 -8.40 -4.01 -28.68
C ALA A 452 -7.24 -3.86 -27.68
N ARG A 453 -7.56 -3.78 -26.38
CA ARG A 453 -6.56 -3.71 -25.30
C ARG A 453 -5.72 -5.00 -25.21
N ALA A 454 -6.35 -6.16 -25.34
CA ALA A 454 -5.67 -7.43 -25.38
C ALA A 454 -4.70 -7.54 -26.57
N LEU A 455 -5.14 -7.10 -27.75
CA LEU A 455 -4.31 -7.07 -28.96
C LEU A 455 -3.13 -6.08 -28.84
N GLU A 456 -3.35 -4.90 -28.24
CA GLU A 456 -2.26 -3.97 -27.88
C GLU A 456 -1.20 -4.69 -27.04
N LYS A 457 -1.63 -5.36 -25.96
CA LYS A 457 -0.72 -5.99 -25.00
C LYS A 457 0.06 -7.15 -25.61
N ILE A 458 -0.57 -7.93 -26.49
CA ILE A 458 0.08 -9.05 -27.20
C ILE A 458 1.07 -8.51 -28.26
N GLY A 459 0.74 -7.39 -28.91
CA GLY A 459 1.65 -6.69 -29.83
C GLY A 459 1.94 -7.43 -31.14
N ASP A 460 1.03 -8.30 -31.59
CA ASP A 460 1.22 -9.03 -32.85
C ASP A 460 0.81 -8.19 -34.07
N LYS A 461 1.67 -8.16 -35.09
CA LYS A 461 1.44 -7.38 -36.32
C LYS A 461 0.22 -7.84 -37.11
N ALA A 462 -0.24 -9.08 -36.94
CA ALA A 462 -1.47 -9.56 -37.56
C ALA A 462 -2.70 -8.73 -37.12
N ALA A 463 -2.62 -8.05 -35.97
CA ALA A 463 -3.69 -7.18 -35.47
C ALA A 463 -3.78 -5.83 -36.18
N VAL A 464 -2.79 -5.42 -36.98
CA VAL A 464 -2.74 -4.08 -37.59
C VAL A 464 -3.96 -3.80 -38.45
N ASP A 465 -4.21 -4.59 -39.50
CA ASP A 465 -5.33 -4.35 -40.42
C ASP A 465 -6.71 -4.39 -39.71
N PRO A 466 -6.99 -5.34 -38.79
CA PRO A 466 -8.21 -5.30 -38.00
C PRO A 466 -8.35 -4.08 -37.09
N LEU A 467 -7.28 -3.65 -36.44
CA LEU A 467 -7.28 -2.45 -35.59
C LEU A 467 -7.56 -1.18 -36.41
N LEU A 468 -7.16 -1.14 -37.69
CA LEU A 468 -7.53 -0.04 -38.60
C LEU A 468 -9.05 0.13 -38.75
N HIS A 469 -9.81 -0.96 -38.71
CA HIS A 469 -11.27 -0.88 -38.78
C HIS A 469 -11.90 -0.28 -37.51
N ALA A 470 -11.27 -0.46 -36.35
CA ALA A 470 -11.74 0.08 -35.08
C ALA A 470 -11.62 1.61 -34.96
N PHE A 471 -10.95 2.29 -35.90
CA PHE A 471 -10.94 3.77 -36.00
C PHE A 471 -12.30 4.36 -36.32
N LYS A 472 -13.25 3.53 -36.80
CA LYS A 472 -14.60 3.97 -37.15
C LYS A 472 -15.64 3.55 -36.11
N ASP A 473 -15.20 3.08 -34.94
CA ASP A 473 -16.12 2.72 -33.86
C ASP A 473 -16.83 3.97 -33.33
N GLU A 474 -18.11 3.84 -32.99
CA GLU A 474 -18.88 4.93 -32.39
C GLU A 474 -18.38 5.27 -30.97
N ASN A 475 -17.80 4.28 -30.28
CA ASN A 475 -17.25 4.45 -28.93
C ASN A 475 -15.82 5.05 -29.01
N SER A 476 -15.61 6.22 -28.38
CA SER A 476 -14.31 6.91 -28.40
C SER A 476 -13.21 6.17 -27.62
N ASP A 477 -13.53 5.42 -26.56
CA ASP A 477 -12.56 4.57 -25.85
C ASP A 477 -12.05 3.44 -26.76
N ALA A 478 -12.91 2.87 -27.60
CA ALA A 478 -12.53 1.85 -28.58
C ALA A 478 -11.60 2.45 -29.66
N ARG A 479 -11.94 3.64 -30.20
CA ARG A 479 -11.07 4.37 -31.14
C ARG A 479 -9.73 4.72 -30.50
N GLN A 480 -9.73 5.18 -29.26
CA GLN A 480 -8.53 5.52 -28.50
C GLN A 480 -7.63 4.30 -28.31
N THR A 481 -8.17 3.17 -27.85
CA THR A 481 -7.40 1.95 -27.64
C THR A 481 -6.83 1.42 -28.95
N ALA A 482 -7.59 1.42 -30.04
CA ALA A 482 -7.08 1.04 -31.37
C ALA A 482 -5.92 1.95 -31.82
N THR A 483 -6.05 3.26 -31.61
CA THR A 483 -5.01 4.25 -31.90
C THR A 483 -3.74 3.99 -31.09
N LYS A 484 -3.89 3.69 -29.80
CA LYS A 484 -2.78 3.35 -28.90
C LYS A 484 -2.11 2.03 -29.31
N ALA A 485 -2.91 1.00 -29.59
CA ALA A 485 -2.46 -0.32 -30.01
C ALA A 485 -1.55 -0.26 -31.23
N LEU A 486 -1.98 0.46 -32.28
CA LEU A 486 -1.18 0.64 -33.48
C LEU A 486 0.13 1.40 -33.22
N GLY A 487 0.10 2.40 -32.34
CA GLY A 487 1.30 3.11 -31.91
C GLY A 487 2.31 2.24 -31.16
N GLU A 488 1.84 1.28 -30.34
CA GLU A 488 2.70 0.29 -29.67
C GLU A 488 3.24 -0.78 -30.65
N ILE A 489 2.41 -1.24 -31.59
CA ILE A 489 2.84 -2.20 -32.62
C ILE A 489 3.92 -1.56 -33.53
N GLY A 490 3.81 -0.26 -33.79
CA GLY A 490 4.84 0.50 -34.51
C GLY A 490 4.88 0.21 -36.03
N ASP A 491 3.81 -0.35 -36.61
CA ASP A 491 3.77 -0.65 -38.03
C ASP A 491 3.49 0.61 -38.86
N LYS A 492 4.27 0.81 -39.94
CA LYS A 492 4.13 1.96 -40.82
C LYS A 492 2.80 1.99 -41.58
N ALA A 493 2.13 0.83 -41.74
CA ALA A 493 0.79 0.78 -42.31
C ALA A 493 -0.24 1.58 -41.49
N ALA A 494 0.03 1.83 -40.21
CA ALA A 494 -0.84 2.63 -39.34
C ALA A 494 -0.68 4.15 -39.51
N VAL A 495 0.33 4.64 -40.24
CA VAL A 495 0.63 6.07 -40.31
C VAL A 495 -0.52 6.88 -40.90
N ASP A 496 -1.05 6.51 -42.09
CA ASP A 496 -2.14 7.26 -42.72
C ASP A 496 -3.45 7.23 -41.89
N PRO A 497 -3.85 6.09 -41.30
CA PRO A 497 -5.00 6.05 -40.38
C PRO A 497 -4.80 6.87 -39.10
N LEU A 498 -3.61 6.85 -38.51
CA LEU A 498 -3.28 7.70 -37.35
C LEU A 498 -3.29 9.19 -37.71
N ILE A 499 -2.85 9.56 -38.91
CA ILE A 499 -3.00 10.92 -39.46
C ILE A 499 -4.48 11.31 -39.56
N HIS A 500 -5.36 10.38 -39.92
CA HIS A 500 -6.80 10.64 -39.91
C HIS A 500 -7.34 10.85 -38.49
N ALA A 501 -6.90 10.06 -37.51
CA ALA A 501 -7.31 10.18 -36.09
C ALA A 501 -6.83 11.48 -35.41
N LEU A 502 -5.83 12.18 -35.95
CA LEU A 502 -5.51 13.55 -35.53
C LEU A 502 -6.68 14.54 -35.76
N LYS A 503 -7.72 14.14 -36.50
CA LYS A 503 -8.93 14.93 -36.77
C LYS A 503 -10.18 14.35 -36.12
N ASP A 504 -10.04 13.41 -35.19
CA ASP A 504 -11.17 12.81 -34.46
C ASP A 504 -11.94 13.86 -33.67
N GLU A 505 -13.24 13.67 -33.48
CA GLU A 505 -14.07 14.54 -32.64
C GLU A 505 -13.61 14.54 -31.17
N ASP A 506 -13.07 13.42 -30.69
CA ASP A 506 -12.62 13.25 -29.32
C ASP A 506 -11.15 13.66 -29.18
N SER A 507 -10.91 14.67 -28.33
CA SER A 507 -9.57 15.19 -28.08
C SER A 507 -8.58 14.17 -27.49
N VAL A 508 -9.07 13.14 -26.79
CA VAL A 508 -8.25 12.05 -26.24
C VAL A 508 -7.78 11.13 -27.37
N VAL A 509 -8.62 10.87 -28.37
CA VAL A 509 -8.24 10.12 -29.58
C VAL A 509 -7.20 10.91 -30.38
N ARG A 510 -7.42 12.21 -30.61
CA ARG A 510 -6.45 13.10 -31.30
C ARG A 510 -5.09 13.11 -30.58
N TRP A 511 -5.10 13.24 -29.26
CA TRP A 511 -3.88 13.20 -28.45
C TRP A 511 -3.16 11.84 -28.55
N THR A 512 -3.92 10.74 -28.49
CA THR A 512 -3.37 9.39 -28.59
C THR A 512 -2.75 9.17 -29.97
N ALA A 513 -3.36 9.70 -31.03
CA ALA A 513 -2.85 9.63 -32.39
C ALA A 513 -1.51 10.36 -32.53
N ALA A 514 -1.38 11.56 -31.95
CA ALA A 514 -0.10 12.28 -31.93
C ALA A 514 1.00 11.48 -31.24
N LYS A 515 0.70 10.84 -30.09
CA LYS A 515 1.64 9.96 -29.39
C LYS A 515 1.97 8.68 -30.16
N ALA A 516 1.02 8.09 -30.87
CA ALA A 516 1.26 6.92 -31.68
C ALA A 516 2.19 7.25 -32.87
N LEU A 517 1.98 8.41 -33.51
CA LEU A 517 2.84 8.93 -34.57
C LEU A 517 4.25 9.28 -34.05
N GLU A 518 4.37 9.85 -32.84
CA GLU A 518 5.66 10.04 -32.14
C GLU A 518 6.46 8.72 -32.06
N ARG A 519 5.79 7.63 -31.68
CA ARG A 519 6.42 6.30 -31.53
C ARG A 519 6.83 5.66 -32.84
N ILE A 520 5.98 5.78 -33.87
CA ILE A 520 6.29 5.24 -35.20
C ILE A 520 7.43 6.02 -35.85
N GLY A 521 7.48 7.34 -35.65
CA GLY A 521 8.57 8.20 -36.12
C GLY A 521 8.61 8.41 -37.64
N ASP A 522 7.49 8.18 -38.35
CA ASP A 522 7.45 8.34 -39.80
C ASP A 522 7.29 9.81 -40.21
N LYS A 523 8.13 10.28 -41.14
CA LYS A 523 8.14 11.66 -41.61
C LYS A 523 6.86 12.09 -42.32
N ALA A 524 6.06 11.15 -42.83
CA ALA A 524 4.75 11.45 -43.41
C ALA A 524 3.80 12.13 -42.39
N ALA A 525 4.04 11.93 -41.09
CA ALA A 525 3.26 12.53 -40.02
C ALA A 525 3.58 14.00 -39.74
N VAL A 526 4.69 14.54 -40.25
CA VAL A 526 5.19 15.89 -39.90
C VAL A 526 4.18 16.98 -40.24
N GLU A 527 3.70 17.04 -41.50
CA GLU A 527 2.73 18.05 -41.92
C GLU A 527 1.39 17.93 -41.15
N PRO A 528 0.79 16.74 -40.99
CA PRO A 528 -0.38 16.56 -40.13
C PRO A 528 -0.19 17.00 -38.67
N LEU A 529 0.97 16.71 -38.06
CA LEU A 529 1.29 17.12 -36.70
C LEU A 529 1.50 18.64 -36.61
N ILE A 530 2.06 19.28 -37.63
CA ILE A 530 2.12 20.75 -37.76
C ILE A 530 0.71 21.36 -37.73
N HIS A 531 -0.28 20.72 -38.38
CA HIS A 531 -1.67 21.16 -38.29
C HIS A 531 -2.26 20.95 -36.89
N ALA A 532 -1.93 19.84 -36.22
CA ALA A 532 -2.38 19.55 -34.85
C ALA A 532 -1.79 20.50 -33.78
N LEU A 533 -0.73 21.26 -34.09
CA LEU A 533 -0.28 22.38 -33.23
C LEU A 533 -1.31 23.50 -33.10
N LYS A 534 -2.35 23.52 -33.94
CA LYS A 534 -3.44 24.50 -33.90
C LYS A 534 -4.74 23.92 -33.30
N ASP A 535 -4.66 22.75 -32.67
CA ASP A 535 -5.82 22.12 -32.05
C ASP A 535 -6.43 23.00 -30.95
N GLU A 536 -7.75 22.94 -30.79
CA GLU A 536 -8.47 23.65 -29.71
C GLU A 536 -8.02 23.19 -28.32
N ASN A 537 -7.62 21.93 -28.18
CA ASN A 537 -7.21 21.34 -26.92
C ASN A 537 -5.69 21.45 -26.74
N SER A 538 -5.25 22.15 -25.69
CA SER A 538 -3.82 22.34 -25.41
C SER A 538 -3.08 21.02 -25.17
N VAL A 539 -3.77 19.96 -24.73
CA VAL A 539 -3.21 18.62 -24.54
C VAL A 539 -2.78 18.00 -25.88
N VAL A 540 -3.59 18.19 -26.92
CA VAL A 540 -3.27 17.73 -28.28
C VAL A 540 -2.12 18.57 -28.85
N ARG A 541 -2.15 19.90 -28.67
CA ARG A 541 -1.09 20.80 -29.15
C ARG A 541 0.29 20.43 -28.60
N TRP A 542 0.42 20.20 -27.29
CA TRP A 542 1.74 19.84 -26.74
C TRP A 542 2.17 18.44 -27.19
N ALA A 543 1.26 17.49 -27.34
CA ALA A 543 1.60 16.15 -27.84
C ALA A 543 2.10 16.21 -29.28
N ALA A 544 1.48 17.04 -30.13
CA ALA A 544 1.95 17.30 -31.48
C ALA A 544 3.36 17.94 -31.48
N ALA A 545 3.59 18.94 -30.62
CA ALA A 545 4.92 19.56 -30.48
C ALA A 545 5.99 18.55 -30.09
N LYS A 546 5.70 17.69 -29.11
CA LYS A 546 6.61 16.62 -28.67
C LYS A 546 6.87 15.61 -29.79
N ALA A 547 5.83 15.18 -30.50
CA ALA A 547 5.95 14.25 -31.61
C ALA A 547 6.85 14.79 -32.71
N LEU A 548 6.70 16.07 -33.08
CA LEU A 548 7.55 16.75 -34.06
C LEU A 548 9.02 16.81 -33.62
N GLY A 549 9.27 17.10 -32.33
CA GLY A 549 10.61 17.07 -31.75
C GLY A 549 11.28 15.71 -31.89
N LYS A 550 10.54 14.64 -31.56
CA LYS A 550 11.03 13.25 -31.68
C LYS A 550 11.24 12.77 -33.10
N ILE A 551 10.38 13.17 -34.04
CA ILE A 551 10.55 12.84 -35.46
C ILE A 551 11.78 13.56 -36.04
N GLY A 552 12.10 14.76 -35.54
CA GLY A 552 13.35 15.45 -35.86
C GLY A 552 13.37 16.15 -37.22
N ASP A 553 12.21 16.43 -37.83
CA ASP A 553 12.16 17.06 -39.16
C ASP A 553 12.17 18.59 -39.09
N LYS A 554 13.09 19.21 -39.85
CA LYS A 554 13.30 20.66 -39.87
C LYS A 554 12.10 21.45 -40.38
N ALA A 555 11.21 20.82 -41.17
CA ALA A 555 9.98 21.47 -41.64
C ALA A 555 9.10 21.97 -40.47
N ALA A 556 9.21 21.35 -39.28
CA ALA A 556 8.44 21.73 -38.11
C ALA A 556 8.96 22.97 -37.36
N VAL A 557 10.22 23.38 -37.58
CA VAL A 557 10.91 24.38 -36.74
C VAL A 557 10.19 25.72 -36.73
N ASP A 558 9.82 26.25 -37.89
CA ASP A 558 9.15 27.56 -37.97
C ASP A 558 7.80 27.54 -37.24
N THR A 559 7.05 26.45 -37.34
CA THR A 559 5.76 26.31 -36.64
C THR A 559 5.95 26.12 -35.14
N LEU A 560 6.98 25.40 -34.71
CA LEU A 560 7.33 25.26 -33.29
C LEU A 560 7.77 26.60 -32.68
N ILE A 561 8.47 27.46 -33.44
CA ILE A 561 8.80 28.82 -33.02
C ILE A 561 7.53 29.63 -32.78
N HIS A 562 6.52 29.50 -33.64
CA HIS A 562 5.21 30.12 -33.41
C HIS A 562 4.51 29.56 -32.16
N ALA A 563 4.64 28.25 -31.88
CA ALA A 563 4.09 27.63 -30.67
C ALA A 563 4.74 28.11 -29.35
N LEU A 564 5.87 28.82 -29.41
CA LEU A 564 6.44 29.53 -28.24
C LEU A 564 5.54 30.67 -27.75
N GLN A 565 4.57 31.10 -28.56
CA GLN A 565 3.58 32.12 -28.22
C GLN A 565 2.21 31.52 -27.85
N ASP A 566 2.11 30.19 -27.69
CA ASP A 566 0.86 29.52 -27.31
C ASP A 566 0.35 30.05 -25.95
N GLU A 567 -0.96 30.10 -25.78
CA GLU A 567 -1.62 30.50 -24.54
C GLU A 567 -1.25 29.57 -23.36
N ASP A 568 -1.07 28.28 -23.65
CA ASP A 568 -0.78 27.25 -22.67
C ASP A 568 0.73 27.18 -22.37
N SER A 569 1.08 27.29 -21.09
CA SER A 569 2.48 27.33 -20.66
C SER A 569 3.23 26.01 -20.88
N PHE A 570 2.51 24.88 -20.88
CA PHE A 570 3.08 23.58 -21.13
C PHE A 570 3.41 23.41 -22.62
N VAL A 571 2.51 23.85 -23.51
CA VAL A 571 2.78 23.86 -24.97
C VAL A 571 4.04 24.67 -25.27
N ARG A 572 4.18 25.88 -24.72
CA ARG A 572 5.39 26.70 -24.89
C ARG A 572 6.66 25.97 -24.45
N LYS A 573 6.61 25.31 -23.29
CA LYS A 573 7.76 24.55 -22.75
C LYS A 573 8.15 23.38 -23.66
N ILE A 574 7.16 22.61 -24.12
CA ILE A 574 7.41 21.46 -25.01
C ILE A 574 7.91 21.93 -26.37
N ALA A 575 7.44 23.06 -26.90
CA ALA A 575 7.93 23.63 -28.14
C ALA A 575 9.43 23.99 -28.08
N VAL A 576 9.90 24.57 -26.96
CA VAL A 576 11.36 24.80 -26.74
C VAL A 576 12.12 23.48 -26.79
N GLN A 577 11.66 22.47 -26.04
CA GLN A 577 12.32 21.16 -26.01
C GLN A 577 12.34 20.49 -27.38
N ALA A 578 11.25 20.58 -28.14
CA ALA A 578 11.15 20.01 -29.48
C ALA A 578 12.14 20.69 -30.46
N ILE A 579 12.30 22.01 -30.38
CA ILE A 579 13.29 22.74 -31.19
C ILE A 579 14.72 22.29 -30.82
N GLU A 580 15.02 22.19 -29.52
CA GLU A 580 16.32 21.69 -29.03
C GLU A 580 16.60 20.26 -29.51
N GLU A 581 15.61 19.36 -29.46
CA GLU A 581 15.74 17.98 -29.92
C GLU A 581 16.04 17.89 -31.43
N ILE A 582 15.38 18.72 -32.25
CA ILE A 582 15.63 18.80 -33.69
C ILE A 582 17.05 19.33 -33.98
N ASP A 583 17.53 20.33 -33.22
CA ASP A 583 18.85 20.93 -33.42
C ASP A 583 20.00 20.03 -32.91
N LEU A 584 19.81 19.34 -31.78
CA LEU A 584 20.78 18.37 -31.22
C LEU A 584 20.93 17.12 -32.10
N GLY A 585 19.85 16.62 -32.70
CA GLY A 585 19.93 15.51 -33.66
C GLY A 585 20.82 15.83 -34.87
N TYR A 586 20.95 17.11 -35.21
CA TYR A 586 21.79 17.57 -36.31
C TYR A 586 23.28 17.65 -35.93
N GLN A 587 23.63 17.95 -34.67
CA GLN A 587 25.02 17.96 -34.22
C GLN A 587 25.65 16.56 -34.13
N LEU A 588 24.83 15.50 -34.04
CA LEU A 588 25.28 14.10 -33.88
C LEU A 588 25.33 13.28 -35.18
N CYS A 589 24.92 13.83 -36.33
CA CYS A 589 25.11 13.19 -37.64
C CYS A 589 26.32 13.81 -38.37
N PRO A 590 27.51 13.19 -38.35
CA PRO A 590 28.61 13.63 -39.20
C PRO A 590 28.31 13.23 -40.65
N TYR A 591 28.57 14.17 -41.56
CA TYR A 591 28.53 13.97 -43.02
C TYR A 591 29.32 12.74 -43.49
#